data_AF-A0A6A4E146-F1
#
_entry.id   AF-A0A6A4E146-F1
#
_cell.length_a   1.000
_cell.length_b   1.000
_cell.length_c   1.000
_cell.angle_alpha   90.00
_cell.angle_beta   90.00
_cell.angle_gamma   90.00
#
_symmetry.space_group_name_H-M   'P 1'
#
loop_
_entity.id
_entity.type
_entity.pdbx_description
1 polymer ?
#
loop_
_entity_poly.entity_id
_entity_poly.type
_entity_poly.pdbx_seq_one_letter_code
_entity_poly.pdbx_strand_id
1 'polypeptide(L)' 'MEDVIHVDEKLFDMTTVNRRYVLLPDEAVSTRRVRSKCHIPKAVVLAAVAMPHSDPRAGAFSDGKIGLWAFLAH' A
#
# COMPACT_ATOMS: atom_id res chain seq x y z
N MET A 1 -12.52 16.67 -20.49
CA MET A 1 -11.60 17.01 -19.38
C MET A 1 -10.87 15.72 -19.07
N GLU A 2 -9.91 15.35 -19.93
CA GLU A 2 -9.25 14.03 -19.91
C GLU A 2 -7.80 14.09 -19.41
N ASP A 3 -7.26 15.32 -19.28
CA ASP A 3 -5.89 15.59 -18.80
C ASP A 3 -5.87 15.91 -17.30
N VAL A 4 -6.50 15.06 -16.49
CA VAL A 4 -6.51 15.20 -15.02
C VAL A 4 -5.83 13.99 -14.39
N ILE A 5 -4.88 14.26 -13.50
CA ILE A 5 -4.21 13.24 -12.69
C ILE A 5 -4.71 13.37 -11.26
N HIS A 6 -5.35 12.32 -10.77
CA HIS A 6 -5.75 12.22 -9.37
C HIS A 6 -4.57 11.69 -8.55
N VAL A 7 -4.21 12.43 -7.50
CA VAL A 7 -3.12 12.09 -6.59
C VAL A 7 -3.68 12.00 -5.18
N ASP A 8 -3.42 10.88 -4.50
CA ASP A 8 -3.88 10.65 -3.13
C ASP A 8 -2.77 10.02 -2.28
N GLU A 9 -2.75 10.37 -0.99
CA GLU A 9 -1.86 9.79 0.00
C GLU A 9 -2.65 8.94 1.00
N LYS A 10 -2.20 7.70 1.19
CA LYS A 10 -2.80 6.77 2.15
C LYS A 10 -1.74 6.23 3.10
N LEU A 11 -2.03 6.30 4.40
CA LEU A 11 -1.20 5.73 5.45
C LEU A 11 -1.62 4.29 5.75
N PHE A 12 -0.67 3.36 5.66
CA PHE A 12 -0.85 1.94 5.96
C PHE A 12 0.01 1.53 7.14
N ASP A 13 -0.55 0.76 8.07
CA ASP A 13 0.24 0.15 9.14
C ASP A 13 1.05 -1.02 8.54
N MET A 14 2.35 -1.07 8.79
CA MET A 14 3.20 -2.15 8.26
C MET A 14 2.82 -3.53 8.78
N THR A 15 2.12 -3.57 9.91
CA THR A 15 1.71 -4.81 10.56
C THR A 15 0.36 -4.61 11.25
N THR A 16 -0.32 -5.70 11.60
CA THR A 16 -1.51 -5.64 12.45
C THR A 16 -1.13 -5.73 13.93
N VAL A 17 -2.00 -5.29 14.84
CA VAL A 17 -1.78 -5.39 16.30
C VAL A 17 -1.74 -6.86 16.72
N ASN A 18 -2.80 -7.60 16.40
CA ASN A 18 -2.90 -9.04 16.63
C ASN A 18 -2.63 -9.76 15.29
N ARG A 19 -1.64 -10.66 15.29
CA ARG A 19 -1.36 -11.57 14.16
C ARG A 19 -1.62 -12.99 14.63
N ARG A 20 -2.26 -13.79 13.76
CA ARG A 20 -2.39 -15.23 13.96
C ARG A 20 -1.21 -15.90 13.26
N TYR A 21 -0.53 -16.77 13.97
CA TYR A 21 0.57 -17.55 13.44
C TYR A 21 0.11 -19.00 13.35
N VAL A 22 0.38 -19.65 12.22
CA VAL A 22 0.29 -21.10 12.11
C VAL A 22 1.69 -21.61 12.43
N LEU A 23 1.81 -22.44 13.45
CA LEU A 23 3.08 -22.96 13.96
C LEU A 23 3.11 -24.48 13.79
N LEU A 24 4.30 -25.04 13.62
CA LEU A 24 4.52 -26.48 13.71
C LEU A 24 4.41 -26.94 15.18
N PRO A 25 4.12 -28.24 15.46
CA PRO A 25 3.94 -28.74 16.82
C PRO A 25 5.13 -28.49 17.76
N ASP A 26 6.35 -28.50 17.22
CA ASP A 26 7.60 -28.32 17.96
C ASP A 26 8.14 -26.87 17.88
N GLU A 27 7.42 -25.95 17.23
CA GLU A 27 7.89 -24.58 17.04
C GLU A 27 7.49 -23.70 18.24
N ALA A 28 8.47 -22.94 18.74
CA ALA A 28 8.24 -22.03 19.85
C ALA A 28 7.25 -20.93 19.44
N VAL A 29 6.29 -20.63 20.33
CA VAL A 29 5.30 -19.59 20.10
C VAL A 29 6.01 -18.24 19.95
N SER A 30 5.83 -17.60 18.79
CA SER A 30 6.34 -16.25 18.58
C SER A 30 5.67 -15.28 19.56
N THR A 31 6.48 -14.69 20.45
CA THR A 31 5.99 -13.71 21.43
C THR A 31 6.17 -12.31 20.89
N ARG A 32 5.06 -11.69 20.49
CA ARG A 32 5.05 -10.30 20.05
C ARG A 32 4.32 -9.43 21.08
N ARG A 33 4.96 -8.36 21.53
CA ARG A 33 4.39 -7.38 22.46
C ARG A 33 4.23 -6.04 21.76
N VAL A 34 3.03 -5.76 21.25
CA VAL A 34 2.66 -4.42 20.75
C VAL A 34 1.54 -3.88 21.62
N ARG A 35 1.78 -2.72 22.24
CA ARG A 35 0.86 -2.12 23.21
C ARG A 35 -0.35 -1.45 22.55
N SER A 36 -0.17 -0.81 21.40
CA SER A 36 -1.27 -0.20 20.64
C SER A 36 -0.91 -0.05 19.15
N LYS A 37 -1.94 0.14 18.32
CA LYS A 37 -1.79 0.38 16.87
C LYS A 37 -0.92 1.60 16.55
N CYS A 38 -0.93 2.62 17.41
CA CYS A 38 -0.16 3.85 17.20
C CYS A 38 1.36 3.64 17.25
N HIS A 39 1.84 2.57 17.87
CA HIS A 39 3.28 2.25 17.94
C HIS A 39 3.75 1.35 16.79
N ILE A 40 2.86 1.02 15.86
CA ILE A 40 3.23 0.25 14.67
C ILE A 40 3.77 1.23 13.64
N PRO A 41 4.98 1.00 13.08
CA PRO A 41 5.50 1.79 11.98
C PRO A 41 4.50 1.84 10.82
N LYS A 42 4.36 3.01 10.21
CA LYS A 42 3.42 3.22 9.11
C LYS A 42 4.18 3.59 7.84
N ALA A 43 3.65 3.16 6.72
CA ALA A 43 4.12 3.56 5.41
C ALA A 43 3.09 4.51 4.80
N VAL A 44 3.54 5.65 4.28
CA VAL A 44 2.73 6.52 3.43
C VAL A 44 2.86 6.00 2.01
N VAL A 45 1.74 5.80 1.34
CA VAL A 45 1.71 5.41 -0.06
C VAL A 45 1.03 6.53 -0.84
N LEU A 46 1.78 7.11 -1.77
CA LEU A 46 1.31 8.09 -2.74
C LEU A 46 0.92 7.34 -4.02
N ALA A 47 -0.33 7.49 -4.46
CA ALA A 47 -0.82 6.91 -5.70
C ALA A 47 -1.20 8.03 -6.68
N ALA A 48 -0.79 7.88 -7.94
CA ALA A 48 -1.24 8.75 -9.03
C ALA A 48 -1.98 7.91 -10.08
N VAL A 49 -3.22 8.32 -10.37
CA VAL A 49 -4.10 7.66 -11.33
C VAL A 49 -4.74 8.72 -12.24
N ALA A 50 -4.59 8.55 -13.54
CA ALA A 50 -5.32 9.29 -14.57
C ALA A 50 -6.57 8.52 -15.01
N MET A 51 -7.42 9.20 -15.78
CA MET A 51 -8.54 8.53 -16.43
C MET A 51 -8.03 7.44 -17.39
N PRO A 52 -8.56 6.21 -17.35
CA PRO A 52 -8.25 5.20 -18.35
C PRO A 52 -8.62 5.70 -19.73
N HIS A 53 -7.67 5.68 -20.66
CA HIS A 53 -7.90 6.14 -22.03
C HIS A 53 -7.19 5.25 -23.04
N SER A 54 -7.68 5.26 -24.27
CA SER A 54 -6.99 4.64 -25.39
C SER A 54 -6.00 5.65 -25.94
N ASP A 55 -4.70 5.35 -25.90
CA ASP A 55 -3.69 6.22 -26.50
C ASP A 55 -3.64 5.97 -28.02
N PRO A 56 -4.04 6.94 -28.86
CA PRO A 56 -4.02 6.79 -30.31
C PRO A 56 -2.61 6.66 -30.89
N ARG A 57 -1.57 7.09 -30.15
CA ARG A 57 -0.16 7.06 -30.57
C ARG A 57 0.52 5.75 -30.21
N ALA A 58 0.24 5.24 -29.01
CA ALA A 58 0.76 3.94 -28.58
C ALA A 58 -0.06 2.76 -29.14
N GLY A 59 -1.28 3.00 -29.63
CA GLY A 59 -2.19 1.95 -30.11
C GLY A 59 -2.64 1.00 -29.00
N ALA A 60 -2.54 1.45 -27.74
CA ALA A 60 -2.75 0.63 -26.54
C ALA A 60 -3.70 1.34 -25.57
N PHE A 61 -4.47 0.53 -24.84
CA PHE A 61 -5.33 1.01 -23.76
C PHE A 61 -4.51 1.20 -22.48
N SER A 62 -4.52 2.41 -21.94
CA SER A 62 -3.97 2.71 -20.62
C SER A 62 -5.04 2.51 -19.56
N ASP A 63 -4.70 1.77 -18.50
CA ASP A 63 -5.58 1.58 -17.34
C ASP A 63 -5.58 2.78 -16.39
N GLY A 64 -4.88 3.86 -16.76
CA GLY A 64 -4.80 5.10 -16.00
C GLY A 64 -3.82 5.05 -14.83
N LYS A 65 -3.17 3.91 -14.54
CA LYS A 65 -2.21 3.84 -13.43
C LYS A 65 -0.89 4.48 -13.84
N ILE A 66 -0.53 5.58 -13.18
CA ILE A 66 0.74 6.28 -13.45
C ILE A 66 1.84 5.75 -12.53
N GLY A 67 1.56 5.62 -11.24
CA GLY A 67 2.59 5.22 -10.28
C GLY A 67 2.09 5.03 -8.87
N LEU A 68 2.91 4.32 -8.09
CA LEU A 68 2.75 4.08 -6.67
C LEU A 68 4.10 4.25 -5.99
N TRP A 69 4.19 5.18 -5.03
CA TRP A 69 5.42 5.45 -4.28
C TRP A 69 5.18 5.20 -2.80
N ALA A 70 6.02 4.36 -2.19
CA ALA A 70 5.95 4.06 -0.77
C ALA A 70 7.08 4.80 -0.02
N PHE A 71 6.70 5.52 1.02
CA PHE A 71 7.60 6.23 1.92
C PHE A 71 7.48 5.64 3.32
N LEU A 72 8.61 5.52 4.02
CA LEU A 72 8.60 5.17 5.43
C LEU A 72 8.28 6.43 6.23
N ALA A 73 7.16 6.42 6.95
CA ALA A 73 6.89 7.48 7.92
C ALA A 73 7.70 7.14 9.19
N HIS A 74 8.68 7.99 9.49
CA HIS A 74 9.47 7.92 10.72
C HIS A 74 8.62 8.22 11.96
#